data_AF-V7FA63-F1
#
_entry.id   AF-V7FA63-F1
#
_cell.length_a   1.000
_cell.length_b   1.000
_cell.length_c   1.000
_cell.angle_alpha   90.00
_cell.angle_beta   90.00
_cell.angle_gamma   90.00
#
_symmetry.space_group_name_H-M   'P 1'
#
loop_
_entity.id
_entity.type
_entity.pdbx_description
1 polymer ?
#
loop_
_entity_poly.entity_id
_entity_poly.type
_entity_poly.pdbx_seq_one_letter_code
_entity_poly.pdbx_strand_id
1 'polypeptide(L)'
;MYSWSREYTSSLIDRALWIAGLYLVRVADFDTVLGSQFRVPINKCLNGYAIDFDANGSNPQVAFLRQYISDPSVRYEESLIRRFMADFRPRNLQEVLFGQQTDYEDDCKASQLQHYVSSLDITRPFLPMPWSTPSEISRYRQGLKALNGSLAPDLSPSIVEQESRKEYERLIATYESIKKIGYKPNIASDGALDSRFIQVVMLRDHEDERFIVMSGHHRLAALSALGWTQVPAILVANGLPIVDLANVENWPVVSEGVYDLHVARRVFKRYFARQTSIPRPAPIPS
;
A
#
# COMPACT_ATOMS: atom_id res chain seq x y z
N MET A 1 38.01 27.31 -30.34
CA MET A 1 37.36 28.32 -29.49
C MET A 1 35.88 27.97 -29.44
N TYR A 2 35.49 27.09 -28.53
CA TYR A 2 34.09 26.63 -28.37
C TYR A 2 33.58 27.15 -27.02
N SER A 3 32.64 28.10 -27.06
CA SER A 3 31.94 28.59 -25.88
C SER A 3 30.83 27.61 -25.52
N TRP A 4 30.97 26.93 -24.39
CA TRP A 4 29.85 26.22 -23.77
C TRP A 4 28.99 27.24 -23.02
N SER A 5 27.72 27.32 -23.42
CA SER A 5 26.70 28.16 -22.79
C SER A 5 26.41 27.70 -21.37
N ARG A 6 26.39 28.65 -20.43
CA ARG A 6 26.10 28.49 -19.00
C ARG A 6 24.60 28.30 -18.69
N GLU A 7 23.76 28.00 -19.68
CA GLU A 7 22.29 28.01 -19.51
C GLU A 7 21.68 26.66 -19.14
N TYR A 8 22.43 25.55 -19.20
CA TYR A 8 21.85 24.23 -18.90
C TYR A 8 21.90 23.82 -17.42
N THR A 9 22.75 24.45 -16.60
CA THR A 9 22.95 24.06 -15.20
C THR A 9 21.98 24.70 -14.22
N SER A 10 21.29 25.79 -14.59
CA SER A 10 20.28 26.39 -13.69
C SER A 10 19.04 25.50 -13.57
N SER A 11 18.60 24.83 -14.66
CA SER A 11 17.34 24.06 -14.64
C SER A 11 17.35 22.82 -13.73
N LEU A 12 18.52 22.22 -13.47
CA LEU A 12 18.66 21.06 -12.60
C LEU A 12 18.71 21.46 -11.12
N ILE A 13 19.36 22.58 -10.80
CA ILE A 13 19.40 23.13 -9.44
C ILE A 13 18.03 23.72 -9.11
N ASP A 14 17.38 24.41 -10.04
CA ASP A 14 16.03 24.94 -9.86
C ASP A 14 15.00 23.81 -9.71
N ARG A 15 15.11 22.69 -10.45
CA ARG A 15 14.27 21.50 -10.24
C ARG A 15 14.57 20.78 -8.92
N ALA A 16 15.84 20.68 -8.52
CA ALA A 16 16.21 20.08 -7.24
C ALA A 16 15.75 20.94 -6.05
N LEU A 17 15.80 22.26 -6.16
CA LEU A 17 15.29 23.21 -5.18
C LEU A 17 13.76 23.30 -5.19
N TRP A 18 13.11 23.12 -6.35
CA TRP A 18 11.65 23.03 -6.46
C TRP A 18 11.11 21.72 -5.86
N ILE A 19 11.79 20.60 -6.11
CA ILE A 19 11.55 19.33 -5.41
C ILE A 19 11.79 19.52 -3.91
N ALA A 20 12.94 20.04 -3.48
CA ALA A 20 13.20 20.28 -2.06
C ALA A 20 12.20 21.25 -1.39
N GLY A 21 11.69 22.24 -2.13
CA GLY A 21 10.69 23.21 -1.68
C GLY A 21 9.29 22.60 -1.47
N LEU A 22 8.90 21.60 -2.28
CA LEU A 22 7.67 20.83 -2.08
C LEU A 22 7.77 19.84 -0.89
N TYR A 23 8.98 19.40 -0.55
CA TYR A 23 9.23 18.52 0.61
C TYR A 23 9.36 19.29 1.94
N LEU A 24 9.46 20.62 1.89
CA LEU A 24 9.45 21.52 3.05
C LEU A 24 8.05 22.08 3.36
N VAL A 25 7.00 21.30 3.12
CA VAL A 25 5.70 21.56 3.74
C VAL A 25 5.88 21.39 5.25
N ARG A 26 5.70 22.48 6.00
CA ARG A 26 5.78 22.55 7.46
C ARG A 26 5.00 21.39 8.09
N VAL A 27 5.73 20.37 8.54
CA VAL A 27 5.23 19.37 9.48
C VAL A 27 5.24 20.05 10.85
N ALA A 28 4.22 20.86 11.13
CA ALA A 28 4.20 21.68 12.35
C ALA A 28 3.70 20.93 13.60
N ASP A 29 3.23 19.69 13.48
CA ASP A 29 2.65 18.94 14.62
C ASP A 29 3.24 17.54 14.85
N PHE A 30 4.29 17.16 14.13
CA PHE A 30 5.08 15.97 14.47
C PHE A 30 6.56 16.23 14.18
N ASP A 31 7.43 15.97 15.15
CA ASP A 31 8.88 15.87 14.98
C ASP A 31 9.26 14.61 14.15
N THR A 32 8.58 14.34 13.03
CA THR A 32 8.88 13.18 12.16
C THR A 32 10.02 13.52 11.22
N VAL A 33 11.23 13.51 11.76
CA VAL A 33 12.45 13.51 10.95
C VAL A 33 12.56 12.15 10.27
N LEU A 34 12.86 12.10 8.97
CA LEU A 34 13.24 10.86 8.28
C LEU A 34 14.34 10.15 9.10
N GLY A 35 14.08 8.93 9.57
CA GLY A 35 14.97 8.23 10.51
C GLY A 35 14.48 8.18 11.97
N SER A 36 13.37 8.84 12.32
CA SER A 36 12.74 8.73 13.64
C SER A 36 11.65 7.65 13.67
N GLN A 37 11.55 6.95 14.80
CA GLN A 37 10.45 6.02 15.06
C GLN A 37 9.26 6.74 15.69
N PHE A 38 8.05 6.31 15.35
CA PHE A 38 6.82 6.82 15.95
C PHE A 38 5.82 5.68 16.13
N ARG A 39 4.81 5.89 16.97
CA ARG A 39 3.76 4.89 17.21
C ARG A 39 2.59 5.14 16.27
N VAL A 40 2.19 4.11 15.54
CA VAL A 40 1.01 4.15 14.68
C VAL A 40 -0.09 3.24 15.22
N PRO A 41 -1.37 3.67 15.23
CA PRO A 41 -2.50 2.79 15.51
C PRO A 41 -2.63 1.70 14.46
N ILE A 42 -2.71 0.43 14.87
CA ILE A 42 -2.82 -0.71 13.93
C ILE A 42 -4.09 -0.60 13.07
N ASN A 43 -5.19 -0.13 13.64
CA ASN A 43 -6.46 0.05 12.94
C ASN A 43 -6.43 1.17 11.87
N LYS A 44 -5.35 1.98 11.82
CA LYS A 44 -5.09 2.95 10.74
C LYS A 44 -4.08 2.44 9.72
N CYS A 45 -3.50 1.26 9.93
CA CYS A 45 -2.56 0.63 9.01
C CYS A 45 -3.31 -0.16 7.93
N LEU A 46 -2.87 0.01 6.69
CA LEU A 46 -3.45 -0.60 5.50
C LEU A 46 -2.34 -1.27 4.68
N ASN A 47 -2.66 -2.31 3.93
CA ASN A 47 -1.73 -2.77 2.89
C ASN A 47 -1.83 -1.86 1.65
N GLY A 48 -1.03 -2.17 0.63
CA GLY A 48 -1.07 -1.47 -0.66
C GLY A 48 -2.43 -1.49 -1.38
N TYR A 49 -3.40 -2.28 -0.92
CA TYR A 49 -4.74 -2.44 -1.50
C TYR A 49 -5.85 -1.90 -0.61
N ALA A 50 -5.50 -0.97 0.29
CA ALA A 50 -6.40 -0.36 1.25
C ALA A 50 -7.04 -1.34 2.28
N ILE A 51 -6.52 -2.57 2.40
CA ILE A 51 -7.03 -3.57 3.34
C ILE A 51 -6.43 -3.36 4.72
N ASP A 52 -7.29 -3.15 5.71
CA ASP A 52 -6.91 -2.75 7.06
C ASP A 52 -6.39 -3.91 7.92
N PHE A 53 -5.41 -3.61 8.77
CA PHE A 53 -4.81 -4.56 9.70
C PHE A 53 -5.52 -4.65 11.05
N ASP A 54 -6.75 -4.13 11.18
CA ASP A 54 -7.50 -4.23 12.44
C ASP A 54 -7.62 -5.69 12.89
N ALA A 55 -7.64 -5.92 14.20
CA ALA A 55 -7.73 -7.27 14.77
C ALA A 55 -9.02 -7.99 14.32
N ASN A 56 -10.09 -7.23 14.08
CA ASN A 56 -11.35 -7.73 13.53
C ASN A 56 -11.48 -7.47 12.03
N GLY A 57 -10.45 -6.88 11.42
CA GLY A 57 -10.39 -6.47 10.03
C GLY A 57 -10.43 -7.61 9.04
N SER A 58 -10.43 -7.21 7.77
CA SER A 58 -10.58 -8.10 6.63
C SER A 58 -9.23 -8.58 6.07
N ASN A 59 -8.10 -8.13 6.63
CA ASN A 59 -6.79 -8.54 6.13
C ASN A 59 -6.59 -10.06 6.18
N PRO A 60 -6.21 -10.70 5.05
CA PRO A 60 -6.11 -12.16 4.95
C PRO A 60 -5.01 -12.75 5.83
N GLN A 61 -3.93 -12.01 6.10
CA GLN A 61 -2.86 -12.44 7.00
C GLN A 61 -3.36 -12.43 8.45
N VAL A 62 -4.09 -11.39 8.87
CA VAL A 62 -4.71 -11.31 10.20
C VAL A 62 -5.80 -12.37 10.36
N ALA A 63 -6.64 -12.57 9.33
CA ALA A 63 -7.67 -13.61 9.32
C ALA A 63 -7.08 -15.02 9.47
N PHE A 64 -6.01 -15.33 8.73
CA PHE A 64 -5.32 -16.60 8.86
C PHE A 64 -4.69 -16.78 10.24
N LEU A 65 -4.04 -15.76 10.79
CA LEU A 65 -3.47 -15.89 12.14
C LEU A 65 -4.55 -16.09 13.21
N ARG A 66 -5.73 -15.47 13.08
CA ARG A 66 -6.87 -15.79 13.95
C ARG A 66 -7.33 -17.25 13.82
N GLN A 67 -7.41 -17.76 12.58
CA GLN A 67 -7.70 -19.18 12.33
C GLN A 67 -6.67 -20.07 13.03
N TYR A 68 -5.38 -19.79 12.85
CA TYR A 68 -4.28 -20.54 13.49
C TYR A 68 -4.31 -20.46 15.02
N ILE A 69 -4.66 -19.31 15.59
CA ILE A 69 -4.82 -19.15 17.04
C ILE A 69 -5.96 -20.02 17.57
N SER A 70 -7.08 -20.08 16.85
CA SER A 70 -8.24 -20.91 17.23
C SER A 70 -8.00 -22.40 17.01
N ASP A 71 -7.22 -22.76 16.00
CA ASP A 71 -6.85 -24.13 15.64
C ASP A 71 -5.39 -24.18 15.15
N PRO A 72 -4.43 -24.44 16.06
CA PRO A 72 -3.02 -24.54 15.70
C PRO A 72 -2.68 -25.75 14.81
N SER A 73 -3.62 -26.68 14.62
CA SER A 73 -3.45 -27.86 13.78
C SER A 73 -3.90 -27.65 12.33
N VAL A 74 -4.45 -26.47 12.02
CA VAL A 74 -4.89 -26.10 10.68
C VAL A 74 -3.79 -26.40 9.66
N ARG A 75 -4.13 -27.15 8.62
CA ARG A 75 -3.19 -27.47 7.55
C ARG A 75 -3.17 -26.36 6.51
N TYR A 76 -2.08 -26.25 5.76
CA TYR A 76 -1.97 -25.29 4.67
C TYR A 76 -3.15 -25.40 3.69
N GLU A 77 -3.56 -26.62 3.35
CA GLU A 77 -4.63 -26.89 2.40
C GLU A 77 -5.99 -26.34 2.86
N GLU A 78 -6.18 -26.18 4.17
CA GLU A 78 -7.41 -25.69 4.82
C GLU A 78 -7.31 -24.22 5.23
N SER A 79 -6.14 -23.60 5.02
CA SER A 79 -5.86 -22.26 5.50
C SER A 79 -6.61 -21.18 4.72
N LEU A 80 -7.07 -20.15 5.43
CA LEU A 80 -7.69 -18.97 4.83
C LEU A 80 -6.72 -18.22 3.90
N ILE A 81 -5.43 -18.23 4.20
CA ILE A 81 -4.43 -17.57 3.35
C ILE A 81 -4.31 -18.27 1.99
N ARG A 82 -4.30 -19.61 1.94
CA ARG A 82 -4.32 -20.35 0.68
C ARG A 82 -5.54 -20.01 -0.15
N ARG A 83 -6.73 -20.05 0.46
CA ARG A 83 -7.99 -19.72 -0.22
C ARG A 83 -7.97 -18.31 -0.78
N PHE A 84 -7.60 -17.32 0.05
CA PHE A 84 -7.48 -15.94 -0.39
C PHE A 84 -6.52 -15.80 -1.58
N MET A 85 -5.33 -16.40 -1.50
CA MET A 85 -4.33 -16.30 -2.56
C MET A 85 -4.75 -17.00 -3.85
N ALA A 86 -5.53 -18.08 -3.76
CA ALA A 86 -6.10 -18.77 -4.92
C ALA A 86 -7.17 -17.92 -5.61
N ASP A 87 -8.08 -17.34 -4.81
CA ASP A 87 -9.29 -16.71 -5.33
C ASP A 87 -9.08 -15.22 -5.68
N PHE A 88 -8.27 -14.49 -4.90
CA PHE A 88 -8.04 -13.05 -5.10
C PHE A 88 -7.09 -12.78 -6.27
N ARG A 89 -7.67 -12.67 -7.47
CA ARG A 89 -6.98 -12.41 -8.76
C ARG A 89 -7.49 -11.16 -9.46
N PRO A 90 -7.34 -9.97 -8.85
CA PRO A 90 -7.77 -8.74 -9.47
C PRO A 90 -6.95 -8.47 -10.73
N ARG A 91 -7.61 -8.02 -11.81
CA ARG A 91 -6.96 -7.74 -13.10
C ARG A 91 -6.33 -6.36 -13.17
N ASN A 92 -6.80 -5.44 -12.33
CA ASN A 92 -6.40 -4.05 -12.34
C ASN A 92 -6.73 -3.38 -11.00
N LEU A 93 -6.32 -2.11 -10.85
CA LEU A 93 -6.50 -1.36 -9.62
C LEU A 93 -7.99 -1.08 -9.32
N GLN A 94 -8.84 -1.01 -10.35
CA GLN A 94 -10.28 -0.84 -10.17
C GLN A 94 -10.89 -2.02 -9.42
N GLU A 95 -10.62 -3.24 -9.84
CA GLU A 95 -11.13 -4.44 -9.17
C GLU A 95 -10.62 -4.56 -7.73
N VAL A 96 -9.35 -4.25 -7.51
CA VAL A 96 -8.75 -4.25 -6.16
C VAL A 96 -9.48 -3.28 -5.24
N LEU A 97 -9.59 -2.02 -5.67
CA LEU A 97 -10.00 -0.93 -4.79
C LEU A 97 -11.52 -0.78 -4.73
N PHE A 98 -12.23 -1.06 -5.82
CA PHE A 98 -13.65 -0.75 -5.95
C PHE A 98 -14.52 -1.97 -6.28
N GLY A 99 -13.95 -3.17 -6.36
CA GLY A 99 -14.69 -4.37 -6.74
C GLY A 99 -15.12 -4.35 -8.21
N GLN A 100 -16.10 -5.19 -8.56
CA GLN A 100 -16.66 -5.17 -9.91
C GLN A 100 -17.64 -4.01 -10.09
N GLN A 101 -17.71 -3.52 -11.33
CA GLN A 101 -18.40 -2.29 -11.74
C GLN A 101 -19.91 -2.25 -11.41
N THR A 102 -20.50 -3.37 -10.96
CA THR A 102 -21.94 -3.52 -10.69
C THR A 102 -22.38 -2.99 -9.33
N ASP A 103 -21.47 -2.76 -8.38
CA ASP A 103 -21.84 -2.34 -7.02
C ASP A 103 -21.89 -0.79 -6.85
N TYR A 104 -21.98 -0.07 -7.97
CA TYR A 104 -21.82 1.39 -8.07
C TYR A 104 -23.12 2.19 -7.93
N GLU A 105 -24.23 1.56 -7.56
CA GLU A 105 -25.55 2.19 -7.71
C GLU A 105 -25.93 3.24 -6.66
N ASP A 106 -25.30 3.29 -5.48
CA ASP A 106 -25.99 3.93 -4.34
C ASP A 106 -25.56 5.34 -3.91
N ASP A 107 -24.52 5.96 -4.48
CA ASP A 107 -24.20 7.34 -4.07
C ASP A 107 -23.80 8.23 -5.26
N CYS A 108 -24.76 9.08 -5.64
CA CYS A 108 -24.69 10.21 -6.58
C CYS A 108 -24.80 9.89 -8.08
N LYS A 109 -26.03 10.07 -8.63
CA LYS A 109 -26.30 10.38 -10.05
C LYS A 109 -25.56 9.48 -11.06
N ALA A 110 -25.91 8.20 -11.06
CA ALA A 110 -25.35 7.17 -11.94
C ALA A 110 -25.40 7.49 -13.45
N SER A 111 -26.28 8.39 -13.91
CA SER A 111 -26.41 8.72 -15.34
C SER A 111 -25.34 9.67 -15.92
N GLN A 112 -24.62 10.44 -15.08
CA GLN A 112 -23.48 11.27 -15.54
C GLN A 112 -22.12 10.57 -15.35
N LEU A 113 -22.07 9.52 -14.51
CA LEU A 113 -20.85 8.77 -14.22
C LEU A 113 -20.54 7.70 -15.26
N GLN A 114 -21.52 7.22 -16.02
CA GLN A 114 -21.31 6.16 -17.02
C GLN A 114 -20.27 6.54 -18.09
N HIS A 115 -20.11 7.84 -18.38
CA HIS A 115 -19.04 8.34 -19.27
C HIS A 115 -17.67 8.49 -18.60
N TYR A 116 -17.60 8.68 -17.29
CA TYR A 116 -16.34 8.79 -16.55
C TYR A 116 -15.75 7.44 -16.15
N VAL A 117 -16.59 6.41 -15.92
CA VAL A 117 -16.12 5.07 -15.57
C VAL A 117 -15.51 4.35 -16.79
N SER A 118 -15.95 4.65 -18.02
CA SER A 118 -15.30 4.13 -19.24
C SER A 118 -13.93 4.76 -19.52
N SER A 119 -13.61 5.91 -18.91
CA SER A 119 -12.32 6.61 -19.03
C SER A 119 -11.39 6.37 -17.82
N LEU A 120 -11.76 5.49 -16.90
CA LEU A 120 -10.89 5.09 -15.79
C LEU A 120 -9.70 4.29 -16.33
N ASP A 121 -8.57 4.97 -16.52
CA ASP A 121 -7.31 4.35 -16.96
C ASP A 121 -6.79 3.31 -15.92
N ILE A 122 -7.40 3.25 -14.72
CA ILE A 122 -7.21 2.21 -13.70
C ILE A 122 -7.77 0.83 -14.09
N THR A 123 -8.41 0.72 -15.26
CA THR A 123 -8.71 -0.56 -15.90
C THR A 123 -7.48 -1.19 -16.55
N ARG A 124 -6.42 -0.40 -16.81
CA ARG A 124 -5.13 -0.93 -17.26
C ARG A 124 -4.49 -1.79 -16.17
N PRO A 125 -3.79 -2.87 -16.53
CA PRO A 125 -3.09 -3.69 -15.57
C PRO A 125 -2.07 -2.86 -14.79
N PHE A 126 -2.36 -2.65 -13.49
CA PHE A 126 -1.43 -2.17 -12.48
C PHE A 126 -0.72 -0.87 -12.82
N LEU A 127 -1.53 0.16 -13.09
CA LEU A 127 -1.05 1.53 -12.99
C LEU A 127 -0.33 1.75 -11.63
N PRO A 128 0.75 2.56 -11.62
CA PRO A 128 1.34 3.01 -10.38
C PRO A 128 0.30 3.78 -9.56
N MET A 129 0.47 3.86 -8.24
CA MET A 129 -0.45 4.60 -7.39
C MET A 129 -0.46 6.10 -7.76
N PRO A 130 -1.55 6.84 -7.46
CA PRO A 130 -1.61 8.28 -7.71
C PRO A 130 -0.50 9.11 -7.04
N TRP A 131 0.20 8.54 -6.06
CA TRP A 131 1.33 9.16 -5.37
C TRP A 131 2.64 8.41 -5.63
N SER A 132 2.72 7.64 -6.72
CA SER A 132 3.97 7.00 -7.11
C SER A 132 5.02 8.00 -7.55
N THR A 133 6.27 7.64 -7.30
CA THR A 133 7.46 8.41 -7.63
C THR A 133 7.75 8.43 -9.14
N PRO A 134 8.51 9.42 -9.65
CA PRO A 134 8.91 9.45 -11.06
C PRO A 134 9.66 8.19 -11.53
N SER A 135 10.42 7.53 -10.64
CA SER A 135 11.11 6.28 -10.98
C SER A 135 10.14 5.12 -11.19
N GLU A 136 9.09 5.01 -10.37
CA GLU A 136 8.02 4.02 -10.55
C GLU A 136 7.23 4.28 -11.83
N ILE A 137 6.94 5.54 -12.16
CA ILE A 137 6.31 5.94 -13.43
C ILE A 137 7.18 5.53 -14.62
N SER A 138 8.48 5.81 -14.55
CA SER A 138 9.43 5.47 -15.61
C SER A 138 9.49 3.96 -15.84
N ARG A 139 9.53 3.17 -14.77
CA ARG A 139 9.46 1.70 -14.85
C ARG A 139 8.17 1.23 -15.51
N TYR A 140 7.03 1.77 -15.09
CA TYR A 140 5.74 1.46 -15.71
C TYR A 140 5.74 1.76 -17.21
N ARG A 141 6.23 2.94 -17.64
CA ARG A 141 6.33 3.34 -19.06
C ARG A 141 7.24 2.43 -19.88
N GLN A 142 8.25 1.82 -19.24
CA GLN A 142 9.13 0.82 -19.86
C GLN A 142 8.49 -0.57 -19.95
N GLY A 143 7.21 -0.72 -19.57
CA GLY A 143 6.52 -2.01 -19.52
C GLY A 143 6.99 -2.90 -18.38
N LEU A 144 7.80 -2.39 -17.44
CA LEU A 144 8.17 -3.13 -16.24
C LEU A 144 6.97 -3.13 -15.30
N LYS A 145 6.47 -4.33 -14.98
CA LYS A 145 5.33 -4.49 -14.07
C LYS A 145 5.64 -3.86 -12.72
N ALA A 146 4.72 -3.02 -12.24
CA ALA A 146 4.79 -2.41 -10.91
C ALA A 146 4.49 -3.41 -9.78
N LEU A 147 3.87 -4.55 -10.11
CA LEU A 147 3.59 -5.61 -9.14
C LEU A 147 4.89 -6.29 -8.70
N ASN A 148 5.25 -6.01 -7.45
CA ASN A 148 6.02 -6.95 -6.65
C ASN A 148 5.04 -7.96 -6.03
N GLY A 149 5.23 -9.25 -6.31
CA GLY A 149 4.70 -10.33 -5.48
C GLY A 149 3.53 -11.14 -6.04
N SER A 150 3.17 -12.12 -5.23
CA SER A 150 2.42 -13.35 -5.49
C SER A 150 0.93 -13.18 -5.85
N LEU A 151 0.51 -11.95 -6.12
CA LEU A 151 -0.86 -11.55 -6.46
C LEU A 151 -0.98 -10.98 -7.88
N ALA A 152 0.08 -11.06 -8.68
CA ALA A 152 -0.01 -10.73 -10.10
C ALA A 152 -1.02 -11.66 -10.81
N PRO A 153 -1.92 -11.13 -11.66
CA PRO A 153 -3.02 -11.90 -12.21
C PRO A 153 -2.58 -12.91 -13.27
N ASP A 154 -1.38 -12.74 -13.83
CA ASP A 154 -0.81 -13.63 -14.83
C ASP A 154 0.10 -14.73 -14.25
N LEU A 155 0.16 -14.87 -12.92
CA LEU A 155 0.91 -15.95 -12.31
C LEU A 155 0.23 -17.30 -12.55
N SER A 156 1.03 -18.31 -12.89
CA SER A 156 0.53 -19.67 -13.02
C SER A 156 0.00 -20.18 -11.67
N PRO A 157 -1.00 -21.09 -11.66
CA PRO A 157 -1.50 -21.70 -10.42
C PRO A 157 -0.41 -22.35 -9.57
N SER A 158 0.63 -22.90 -10.19
CA SER A 158 1.78 -23.50 -9.49
C SER A 158 2.62 -22.48 -8.74
N ILE A 159 2.87 -21.29 -9.32
CA ILE A 159 3.62 -20.21 -8.65
C ILE A 159 2.80 -19.69 -7.49
N VAL A 160 1.50 -19.49 -7.69
CA VAL A 160 0.57 -19.06 -6.64
C VAL A 160 0.62 -20.01 -5.45
N GLU A 161 0.51 -21.32 -5.70
CA GLU A 161 0.54 -22.33 -4.65
C GLU A 161 1.86 -22.32 -3.86
N GLN A 162 3.00 -22.20 -4.56
CA GLN A 162 4.31 -22.10 -3.90
C GLN A 162 4.42 -20.86 -3.02
N GLU A 163 3.99 -19.71 -3.52
CA GLU A 163 4.05 -18.45 -2.79
C GLU A 163 3.07 -18.41 -1.61
N SER A 164 1.87 -18.96 -1.80
CA SER A 164 0.87 -19.10 -0.74
C SER A 164 1.39 -19.96 0.41
N ARG A 165 2.11 -21.05 0.10
CA ARG A 165 2.74 -21.92 1.10
C ARG A 165 3.84 -21.20 1.87
N LYS A 166 4.72 -20.46 1.18
CA LYS A 166 5.73 -19.61 1.85
C LYS A 166 5.07 -18.59 2.78
N GLU A 167 3.95 -18.02 2.36
CA GLU A 167 3.22 -17.02 3.15
C GLU A 167 2.61 -17.61 4.42
N TYR A 168 2.00 -18.80 4.30
CA TYR A 168 1.52 -19.59 5.43
C TYR A 168 2.63 -19.87 6.46
N GLU A 169 3.79 -20.39 6.00
CA GLU A 169 4.92 -20.72 6.87
C GLU A 169 5.50 -19.48 7.55
N ARG A 170 5.68 -18.39 6.80
CA ARG A 170 6.22 -17.12 7.32
C ARG A 170 5.30 -16.48 8.36
N LEU A 171 3.99 -16.54 8.16
CA LEU A 171 3.02 -16.00 9.11
C LEU A 171 3.10 -16.75 10.45
N ILE A 172 3.06 -18.08 10.42
CA ILE A 172 3.18 -18.90 11.64
C ILE A 172 4.52 -18.63 12.33
N ALA A 173 5.64 -18.69 11.60
CA ALA A 173 6.97 -18.48 12.17
C ALA A 173 7.13 -17.08 12.79
N THR A 174 6.58 -16.05 12.13
CA THR A 174 6.61 -14.67 12.64
C THR A 174 5.75 -14.53 13.89
N TYR A 175 4.54 -15.07 13.87
CA TYR A 175 3.63 -15.05 15.02
C TYR A 175 4.24 -15.76 16.23
N GLU A 176 4.71 -16.99 16.09
CA GLU A 176 5.30 -17.76 17.19
C GLU A 176 6.57 -17.10 17.74
N SER A 177 7.39 -16.50 16.87
CA SER A 177 8.55 -15.73 17.30
C SER A 177 8.13 -14.52 18.15
N ILE A 178 7.23 -13.67 17.65
CA ILE A 178 6.78 -12.48 18.37
C ILE A 178 6.06 -12.86 19.67
N LYS A 179 5.24 -13.90 19.67
CA LYS A 179 4.57 -14.42 20.86
C LYS A 179 5.57 -14.88 21.92
N LYS A 180 6.63 -15.58 21.51
CA LYS A 180 7.62 -16.16 22.42
C LYS A 180 8.59 -15.11 23.00
N ILE A 181 9.10 -14.20 22.18
CA ILE A 181 10.21 -13.29 22.59
C ILE A 181 9.86 -11.80 22.55
N GLY A 182 8.64 -11.46 22.12
CA GLY A 182 8.17 -10.09 21.90
C GLY A 182 8.66 -9.50 20.57
N TYR A 183 8.01 -8.43 20.13
CA TYR A 183 8.49 -7.62 19.00
C TYR A 183 9.53 -6.61 19.47
N LYS A 184 10.76 -6.75 18.98
CA LYS A 184 11.93 -5.94 19.38
C LYS A 184 12.65 -5.43 18.14
N PRO A 185 12.08 -4.45 17.41
CA PRO A 185 12.88 -3.72 16.43
C PRO A 185 13.97 -2.96 17.20
N ASN A 186 15.21 -3.03 16.71
CA ASN A 186 16.32 -2.36 17.37
C ASN A 186 16.79 -1.16 16.53
N ILE A 187 17.39 -0.18 17.16
CA ILE A 187 18.20 0.82 16.47
C ILE A 187 19.63 0.34 16.61
N ALA A 188 20.35 0.22 15.50
CA ALA A 188 21.75 -0.17 15.54
C ALA A 188 22.57 0.89 16.30
N SER A 189 23.72 0.51 16.82
CA SER A 189 24.57 1.39 17.65
C SER A 189 25.08 2.63 16.91
N ASP A 190 25.08 2.60 15.57
CA ASP A 190 25.41 3.72 14.68
C ASP A 190 24.19 4.62 14.37
N GLY A 191 23.05 4.37 15.00
CA GLY A 191 21.80 5.08 14.75
C GLY A 191 21.04 4.58 13.51
N ALA A 192 21.55 3.56 12.80
CA ALA A 192 20.85 3.02 11.65
C ALA A 192 19.57 2.29 12.10
N LEU A 193 18.46 2.63 11.45
CA LEU A 193 17.19 1.96 11.66
C LEU A 193 17.26 0.54 11.09
N ASP A 194 16.88 -0.42 11.92
CA ASP A 194 16.87 -1.82 11.52
C ASP A 194 15.73 -2.11 10.54
N SER A 195 16.02 -2.94 9.55
CA SER A 195 15.05 -3.60 8.65
C SER A 195 13.87 -4.28 9.37
N ARG A 196 14.01 -4.53 10.68
CA ARG A 196 12.98 -5.08 11.57
C ARG A 196 11.84 -4.11 11.89
N PHE A 197 12.01 -2.80 11.68
CA PHE A 197 10.92 -1.84 11.81
C PHE A 197 9.83 -2.08 10.76
N ILE A 198 8.58 -1.81 11.14
CA ILE A 198 7.47 -1.68 10.18
C ILE A 198 7.69 -0.35 9.46
N GLN A 199 7.71 -0.39 8.13
CA GLN A 199 7.91 0.80 7.30
C GLN A 199 6.61 1.20 6.65
N VAL A 200 6.28 2.49 6.72
CA VAL A 200 5.00 3.01 6.24
C VAL A 200 5.16 4.25 5.35
N VAL A 201 4.19 4.44 4.46
CA VAL A 201 3.86 5.74 3.87
C VAL A 201 2.65 6.29 4.61
N MET A 202 2.71 7.53 5.06
CA MET A 202 1.59 8.23 5.69
C MET A 202 0.73 8.89 4.61
N LEU A 203 -0.55 8.56 4.56
CA LEU A 203 -1.55 9.30 3.80
C LEU A 203 -2.26 10.27 4.74
N ARG A 204 -2.39 11.53 4.34
CA ARG A 204 -3.07 12.57 5.12
C ARG A 204 -4.26 13.16 4.37
N ASP A 205 -5.38 13.25 5.07
CA ASP A 205 -6.62 13.88 4.62
C ASP A 205 -7.16 14.79 5.72
N HIS A 206 -6.81 16.08 5.67
CA HIS A 206 -7.08 17.02 6.75
C HIS A 206 -6.51 16.52 8.10
N GLU A 207 -7.36 16.23 9.07
CA GLU A 207 -7.00 15.75 10.42
C GLU A 207 -6.98 14.21 10.53
N ASP A 208 -7.31 13.48 9.47
CA ASP A 208 -7.24 12.02 9.47
C ASP A 208 -6.02 11.51 8.69
N GLU A 209 -5.49 10.39 9.16
CA GLU A 209 -4.28 9.78 8.62
C GLU A 209 -4.46 8.27 8.46
N ARG A 210 -3.78 7.71 7.46
CA ARG A 210 -3.68 6.27 7.22
C ARG A 210 -2.22 5.92 6.95
N PHE A 211 -1.84 4.68 7.26
CA PHE A 211 -0.47 4.21 7.12
C PHE A 211 -0.41 3.03 6.16
N ILE A 212 0.04 3.27 4.93
CA ILE A 212 0.27 2.17 3.99
C ILE A 212 1.54 1.44 4.41
N VAL A 213 1.41 0.18 4.75
CA VAL A 213 2.51 -0.70 5.12
C VAL A 213 3.29 -1.04 3.86
N MET A 214 4.55 -0.61 3.82
CA MET A 214 5.47 -0.90 2.72
C MET A 214 6.35 -2.10 3.06
N SER A 215 6.69 -2.28 4.34
CA SER A 215 7.48 -3.41 4.83
C SER A 215 7.03 -3.81 6.24
N GLY A 216 7.12 -5.12 6.54
CA GLY A 216 6.73 -5.68 7.83
C GLY A 216 5.28 -6.16 7.92
N HIS A 217 4.63 -6.46 6.79
CA HIS A 217 3.26 -6.99 6.71
C HIS A 217 3.01 -8.17 7.68
N HIS A 218 3.87 -9.21 7.65
CA HIS A 218 3.74 -10.36 8.55
C HIS A 218 3.84 -9.98 10.03
N ARG A 219 4.76 -9.06 10.36
CA ARG A 219 4.97 -8.59 11.74
C ARG A 219 3.76 -7.83 12.25
N LEU A 220 3.22 -6.93 11.42
CA LEU A 220 2.02 -6.17 11.77
C LEU A 220 0.81 -7.08 11.93
N ALA A 221 0.63 -8.06 11.03
CA ALA A 221 -0.46 -9.03 11.13
C ALA A 221 -0.36 -9.85 12.42
N ALA A 222 0.84 -10.31 12.79
CA ALA A 222 1.08 -11.01 14.04
C ALA A 222 0.83 -10.15 15.28
N LEU A 223 1.27 -8.89 15.26
CA LEU A 223 1.03 -7.94 16.36
C LEU A 223 -0.47 -7.67 16.54
N SER A 224 -1.19 -7.48 15.43
CA SER A 224 -2.65 -7.33 15.42
C SER A 224 -3.34 -8.55 16.03
N ALA A 225 -2.97 -9.77 15.58
CA ALA A 225 -3.53 -11.01 16.10
C ALA A 225 -3.19 -11.27 17.58
N LEU A 226 -2.07 -10.73 18.08
CA LEU A 226 -1.69 -10.75 19.49
C LEU A 226 -2.37 -9.65 20.33
N GLY A 227 -3.26 -8.85 19.75
CA GLY A 227 -4.05 -7.83 20.45
C GLY A 227 -3.33 -6.51 20.68
N TRP A 228 -2.25 -6.23 19.95
CA TRP A 228 -1.61 -4.91 20.01
C TRP A 228 -2.50 -3.86 19.35
N THR A 229 -2.53 -2.65 19.90
CA THR A 229 -3.32 -1.54 19.36
C THR A 229 -2.47 -0.50 18.65
N GLN A 230 -1.17 -0.44 18.97
CA GLN A 230 -0.20 0.45 18.37
C GLN A 230 1.14 -0.26 18.17
N VAL A 231 1.90 0.13 17.13
CA VAL A 231 3.23 -0.42 16.84
C VAL A 231 4.24 0.69 16.58
N PRO A 232 5.53 0.49 16.92
CA PRO A 232 6.58 1.36 16.44
C PRO A 232 6.77 1.16 14.93
N ALA A 233 6.77 2.26 14.19
CA ALA A 233 6.96 2.30 12.75
C ALA A 233 7.92 3.43 12.38
N ILE A 234 8.41 3.36 11.14
CA ILE A 234 9.28 4.39 10.53
C ILE A 234 8.69 4.76 9.18
N LEU A 235 8.89 6.02 8.76
CA LEU A 235 8.56 6.43 7.40
C LEU A 235 9.55 5.79 6.43
N VAL A 236 9.08 5.36 5.25
CA VAL A 236 9.98 4.89 4.19
C VAL A 236 10.93 6.01 3.77
N ALA A 237 12.24 5.71 3.74
CA ALA A 237 13.25 6.68 3.34
C ALA A 237 13.26 6.94 1.83
N ASN A 238 12.84 5.95 1.04
CA ASN A 238 12.84 6.01 -0.42
C ASN A 238 11.42 6.25 -0.92
N GLY A 239 11.13 7.47 -1.38
CA GLY A 239 9.88 7.83 -2.04
C GLY A 239 9.19 9.06 -1.45
N LEU A 240 7.85 9.06 -1.45
CA LEU A 240 7.03 10.06 -0.79
C LEU A 240 6.59 9.52 0.58
N PRO A 241 7.31 9.86 1.67
CA PRO A 241 7.01 9.33 3.00
C PRO A 241 5.65 9.82 3.53
N ILE A 242 5.24 11.01 3.10
CA ILE A 242 3.96 11.64 3.43
C ILE A 242 3.28 12.03 2.12
N VAL A 243 2.03 11.62 1.96
CA VAL A 243 1.18 11.94 0.81
C VAL A 243 -0.05 12.68 1.33
N ASP A 244 -0.13 13.95 1.01
CA ASP A 244 -1.22 14.83 1.45
C ASP A 244 -2.19 15.09 0.30
N LEU A 245 -3.48 14.82 0.54
CA LEU A 245 -4.54 15.08 -0.43
C LEU A 245 -4.65 16.56 -0.81
N ALA A 246 -4.31 17.47 0.10
CA ALA A 246 -4.32 18.91 -0.17
C ALA A 246 -3.38 19.28 -1.33
N ASN A 247 -2.36 18.45 -1.60
CA ASN A 247 -1.36 18.66 -2.64
C ASN A 247 -1.54 17.73 -3.85
N VAL A 248 -2.72 17.13 -4.04
CA VAL A 248 -2.97 16.14 -5.09
C VAL A 248 -2.65 16.61 -6.51
N GLU A 249 -2.82 17.91 -6.80
CA GLU A 249 -2.49 18.51 -8.10
C GLU A 249 -0.99 18.49 -8.40
N ASN A 250 -0.16 18.42 -7.34
CA ASN A 250 1.30 18.38 -7.42
C ASN A 250 1.87 16.96 -7.38
N TRP A 251 1.04 15.93 -7.26
CA TRP A 251 1.54 14.55 -7.29
C TRP A 251 2.13 14.25 -8.68
N PRO A 252 3.29 13.57 -8.77
CA PRO A 252 4.00 13.39 -10.05
C PRO A 252 3.11 12.85 -11.17
N VAL A 253 2.37 11.75 -10.92
CA VAL A 253 1.47 11.17 -11.92
C VAL A 253 0.27 12.04 -12.28
N VAL A 254 -0.18 12.93 -11.38
CA VAL A 254 -1.30 13.85 -11.66
C VAL A 254 -0.79 15.02 -12.49
N SER A 255 0.30 15.64 -12.07
CA SER A 255 0.92 16.76 -12.79
C SER A 255 1.42 16.39 -14.20
N GLU A 256 1.82 15.13 -14.41
CA GLU A 256 2.21 14.58 -15.71
C GLU A 256 1.01 14.10 -16.56
N GLY A 257 -0.23 14.23 -16.05
CA GLY A 257 -1.45 13.81 -16.76
C GLY A 257 -1.62 12.30 -16.91
N VAL A 258 -0.88 11.48 -16.16
CA VAL A 258 -1.06 10.02 -16.12
C VAL A 258 -2.35 9.67 -15.39
N TYR A 259 -2.69 10.43 -14.35
CA TYR A 259 -3.96 10.36 -13.68
C TYR A 259 -4.74 11.65 -13.88
N ASP A 260 -6.04 11.51 -14.19
CA ASP A 260 -6.98 12.59 -13.98
C ASP A 260 -7.08 12.93 -12.48
N LEU A 261 -7.23 14.22 -12.18
CA LEU A 261 -7.26 14.75 -10.82
C LEU A 261 -8.42 14.15 -10.00
N HIS A 262 -9.60 13.99 -10.58
CA HIS A 262 -10.76 13.41 -9.90
C HIS A 262 -10.52 11.92 -9.61
N VAL A 263 -9.92 11.20 -10.56
CA VAL A 263 -9.55 9.77 -10.37
C VAL A 263 -8.52 9.60 -9.26
N ALA A 264 -7.48 10.43 -9.23
CA ALA A 264 -6.45 10.41 -8.18
C ALA A 264 -7.07 10.65 -6.79
N ARG A 265 -7.93 11.67 -6.66
CA ARG A 265 -8.67 11.94 -5.42
C ARG A 265 -9.52 10.74 -5.00
N ARG A 266 -10.23 10.11 -5.93
CA ARG A 266 -11.09 8.96 -5.65
C ARG A 266 -10.30 7.75 -5.15
N VAL A 267 -9.20 7.41 -5.83
CA VAL A 267 -8.29 6.31 -5.41
C VAL A 267 -7.74 6.58 -4.01
N PHE A 268 -7.30 7.81 -3.74
CA PHE A 268 -6.79 8.18 -2.42
C PHE A 268 -7.86 8.06 -1.33
N LYS A 269 -9.05 8.63 -1.54
CA LYS A 269 -10.15 8.57 -0.57
C LYS A 269 -10.60 7.14 -0.26
N ARG A 270 -10.34 6.18 -1.14
CA ARG A 270 -10.65 4.77 -0.87
C ARG A 270 -9.93 4.22 0.37
N TYR A 271 -8.72 4.70 0.67
CA TYR A 271 -7.95 4.30 1.85
C TYR A 271 -8.57 4.82 3.16
N PHE A 272 -9.45 5.82 3.09
CA PHE A 272 -10.11 6.41 4.26
C PHE A 272 -11.51 5.82 4.49
N ALA A 273 -12.11 5.19 3.48
CA ALA A 273 -13.40 4.53 3.58
C ALA A 273 -13.33 3.28 4.46
N ARG A 274 -14.34 3.04 5.31
CA ARG A 274 -14.45 1.80 6.10
C ARG A 274 -14.54 0.59 5.17
N GLN A 275 -13.73 -0.43 5.42
CA GLN A 275 -13.89 -1.71 4.75
C GLN A 275 -14.91 -2.55 5.51
N THR A 276 -16.00 -2.92 4.84
CA THR A 276 -17.06 -3.76 5.42
C THR A 276 -16.89 -5.24 5.12
N SER A 277 -16.01 -5.62 4.19
CA SER A 277 -15.65 -7.01 3.87
C SER A 277 -14.45 -7.11 2.93
N ILE A 278 -13.79 -8.28 2.88
CA ILE A 278 -12.82 -8.63 1.82
C ILE A 278 -13.57 -8.54 0.48
N PRO A 279 -13.03 -7.85 -0.55
CA PRO A 279 -13.61 -7.90 -1.89
C PRO A 279 -13.74 -9.36 -2.31
N ARG A 280 -14.97 -9.82 -2.55
CA ARG A 280 -15.19 -11.19 -3.03
C ARG A 280 -14.63 -11.28 -4.46
N PRO A 281 -13.84 -12.31 -4.76
CA PRO A 281 -13.40 -12.52 -6.12
C PRO A 281 -14.59 -12.83 -7.02
N ALA A 282 -14.49 -12.41 -8.28
CA ALA A 282 -15.51 -12.69 -9.27
C ALA A 282 -15.65 -14.21 -9.46
N PRO A 283 -16.87 -14.74 -9.64
CA PRO A 283 -17.03 -16.11 -10.09
C PRO A 283 -16.31 -16.28 -11.43
N ILE A 284 -15.53 -17.36 -11.54
CA ILE A 284 -14.87 -17.73 -12.80
C ILE A 284 -16.00 -17.95 -13.83
N PRO A 285 -15.98 -17.30 -15.00
CA PRO A 285 -16.94 -17.60 -16.06
C PRO A 285 -16.84 -19.09 -16.42
N SER A 286 -17.97 -19.80 -16.31
CA SER A 286 -18.12 -21.20 -16.72
C SER A 286 -17.88 -21.38 -18.21
#